data_AF-A0A8A3PJ16-F1
#
_entry.id   AF-A0A8A3PJ16-F1
#
_cell.length_a   1.000
_cell.length_b   1.000
_cell.length_c   1.000
_cell.angle_alpha   90.00
_cell.angle_beta   90.00
_cell.angle_gamma   90.00
#
_symmetry.space_group_name_H-M   'P 1'
#
loop_
_entity.id
_entity.type
_entity.pdbx_description
1 polymer ?
#
loop_
_entity_poly.entity_id
_entity_poly.type
_entity_poly.pdbx_seq_one_letter_code
_entity_poly.pdbx_strand_id
1 'polypeptide(L)'
;MENGALNQGEGKDPSSFLSEIIGSRVIVKLNNSLVFKGELQSVDGYMNIALEKCEEWVHGKKKTVHGDAFVRGNNVMYISADDSA
;
A
#
# COMPACT_ATOMS: atom_id res chain seq x y z
N MET A 1 15.17 32.87 -25.44
CA MET A 1 13.80 32.30 -25.36
C MET A 1 13.84 31.30 -24.23
N GLU A 2 13.59 31.78 -23.01
CA GLU A 2 13.49 30.96 -21.80
C GLU A 2 12.00 30.69 -21.61
N ASN A 3 11.57 29.46 -21.90
CA ASN A 3 10.17 29.07 -21.82
C ASN A 3 9.95 28.19 -20.60
N GLY A 4 9.30 28.78 -19.60
CA GLY A 4 8.19 28.15 -18.90
C GLY A 4 8.57 27.13 -17.84
N ALA A 5 8.86 27.61 -16.63
CA ALA A 5 8.57 26.85 -15.43
C ALA A 5 7.06 26.59 -15.37
N LEU A 6 6.63 25.44 -15.90
CA LEU A 6 5.30 24.92 -15.67
C LEU A 6 5.23 24.51 -14.20
N ASN A 7 4.61 25.36 -13.38
CA ASN A 7 3.97 24.92 -12.14
C ASN A 7 2.88 23.91 -12.51
N GLN A 8 3.28 22.64 -12.68
CA GLN A 8 2.33 21.53 -12.62
C GLN A 8 1.83 21.49 -11.18
N GLY A 9 0.51 21.66 -10.99
CA GLY A 9 -0.09 21.57 -9.67
C GLY A 9 0.40 20.33 -8.95
N GLU A 10 0.59 20.44 -7.63
CA GLU A 10 1.10 19.39 -6.73
C GLU A 10 0.19 18.15 -6.72
N GLY A 11 0.09 17.44 -7.84
CA GLY A 11 -0.37 16.07 -7.89
C GLY A 11 0.76 15.24 -7.34
N LYS A 12 0.66 14.84 -6.07
CA LYS A 12 1.57 13.88 -5.46
C LYS A 12 1.74 12.70 -6.41
N ASP A 13 2.96 12.50 -6.91
CA ASP A 13 3.24 11.37 -7.78
C ASP A 13 3.04 10.06 -6.98
N PRO A 14 2.68 8.94 -7.63
CA PRO A 14 2.40 7.70 -6.92
C PRO A 14 3.54 7.25 -5.99
N SER A 15 4.80 7.54 -6.34
CA SER A 15 5.97 7.17 -5.54
C SER A 15 6.06 8.00 -4.26
N SER A 16 5.71 9.30 -4.34
CA SER A 16 5.61 10.17 -3.15
C SER A 16 4.54 9.64 -2.18
N PHE A 17 3.38 9.23 -2.67
CA PHE A 17 2.34 8.62 -1.84
C PHE A 17 2.82 7.34 -1.16
N LEU A 18 3.45 6.42 -1.91
CA LEU A 18 3.98 5.18 -1.34
C LEU A 18 5.02 5.43 -0.25
N SER A 19 5.85 6.46 -0.42
CA SER A 19 6.87 6.87 0.56
C SER A 19 6.24 7.44 1.83
N GLU A 20 5.14 8.19 1.71
CA GLU A 20 4.43 8.79 2.85
C GLU A 20 3.75 7.76 3.75
N ILE A 21 3.36 6.60 3.21
CA ILE A 21 2.64 5.57 3.97
C ILE A 21 3.57 4.47 4.53
N ILE A 22 4.88 4.54 4.30
CA ILE A 22 5.85 3.65 4.96
C ILE A 22 5.77 3.83 6.49
N GLY A 23 5.83 2.71 7.23
CA GLY A 23 5.68 2.67 8.69
C GLY A 23 4.25 2.84 9.19
N SER A 24 3.30 3.12 8.30
CA SER A 24 1.88 3.26 8.65
C SER A 24 1.12 1.94 8.46
N ARG A 25 -0.02 1.80 9.14
CA ARG A 25 -0.94 0.70 8.87
C ARG A 25 -1.65 0.93 7.54
N VAL A 26 -1.66 -0.09 6.69
CA VAL A 26 -2.22 -0.05 5.34
C VAL A 26 -3.17 -1.20 5.09
N ILE A 27 -4.04 -1.01 4.11
CA ILE A 27 -4.89 -2.04 3.52
C ILE A 27 -4.34 -2.38 2.14
N VAL A 28 -3.99 -3.65 1.93
CA VAL A 28 -3.58 -4.20 0.63
C VAL A 28 -4.66 -5.16 0.16
N LYS A 29 -5.42 -4.77 -0.87
CA LYS A 29 -6.41 -5.65 -1.49
C LYS A 29 -5.80 -6.39 -2.66
N LEU A 30 -5.99 -7.69 -2.70
CA LEU A 30 -5.55 -8.54 -3.81
C LEU A 30 -6.63 -8.70 -4.88
N ASN A 31 -6.22 -9.13 -6.06
CA ASN A 31 -7.09 -9.38 -7.22
C ASN A 31 -8.23 -10.37 -6.93
N ASN A 32 -8.03 -11.31 -6.00
CA ASN A 32 -9.03 -12.29 -5.58
C ASN A 32 -9.94 -11.79 -4.44
N SER A 33 -9.96 -10.48 -4.16
CA SER A 33 -10.69 -9.85 -3.06
C SER A 33 -10.22 -10.21 -1.64
N LEU A 34 -9.13 -10.97 -1.49
CA LEU A 34 -8.45 -11.11 -0.21
C LEU A 34 -7.87 -9.76 0.23
N VAL A 35 -8.00 -9.44 1.51
CA VAL A 35 -7.47 -8.19 2.07
C VAL A 35 -6.43 -8.52 3.12
N PHE A 36 -5.24 -7.93 2.98
CA PHE A 36 -4.25 -7.88 4.03
C PHE A 36 -4.25 -6.51 4.69
N LYS A 37 -4.22 -6.49 6.02
CA LYS A 37 -4.01 -5.28 6.81
C LYS A 37 -2.74 -5.44 7.62
N GLY A 38 -1.82 -4.49 7.57
CA GLY A 38 -0.54 -4.59 8.27
C GLY A 38 0.24 -3.28 8.24
N GLU A 39 1.36 -3.24 8.94
CA GLU A 39 2.29 -2.12 8.93
C GLU A 39 3.21 -2.22 7.70
N LEU A 40 3.24 -1.18 6.87
CA LEU A 40 4.03 -1.20 5.64
C LEU A 40 5.51 -0.98 5.93
N GLN A 41 6.35 -1.98 5.72
CA GLN A 41 7.80 -1.85 5.92
C GLN A 41 8.53 -1.40 4.66
N SER A 42 8.12 -1.91 3.49
CA SER A 42 8.74 -1.53 2.21
C SER A 42 7.82 -1.82 1.04
N VAL A 43 7.97 -1.04 -0.04
CA VAL A 43 7.33 -1.27 -1.34
C VAL A 43 8.30 -0.89 -2.47
N ASP A 44 8.25 -1.61 -3.58
CA ASP A 44 9.03 -1.30 -4.79
C ASP A 44 8.14 -0.82 -5.95
N GLY A 45 8.77 -0.44 -7.07
CA GLY A 45 8.07 0.01 -8.28
C GLY A 45 7.22 -1.06 -8.99
N TYR A 46 7.31 -2.33 -8.58
CA TYR A 46 6.47 -3.42 -9.05
C TYR A 46 5.36 -3.78 -8.06
N MET A 47 5.21 -3.00 -6.98
CA MET A 47 4.26 -3.20 -5.89
C MET A 47 4.50 -4.47 -5.07
N ASN A 48 5.72 -5.00 -5.03
CA ASN A 48 6.04 -6.02 -4.04
C ASN A 48 6.09 -5.36 -2.66
N ILE A 49 5.38 -5.94 -1.68
CA ILE A 49 5.11 -5.29 -0.39
C ILE A 49 5.58 -6.20 0.74
N ALA A 50 6.33 -5.64 1.68
CA ALA A 50 6.60 -6.26 2.98
C ALA A 50 5.69 -5.64 4.03
N LEU A 51 4.96 -6.48 4.76
CA LEU A 51 4.09 -6.10 5.87
C LEU A 51 4.56 -6.76 7.16
N GLU A 52 4.47 -6.01 8.25
CA GLU A 52 4.52 -6.54 9.62
C GLU A 52 3.12 -6.53 10.24
N LYS A 53 2.93 -7.29 11.32
CA LYS A 53 1.65 -7.40 12.06
C LYS A 53 0.46 -7.65 11.11
N CYS A 54 0.71 -8.45 10.08
CA CYS A 54 -0.18 -8.69 8.96
C CYS A 54 -1.37 -9.57 9.38
N GLU A 55 -2.55 -9.15 8.96
CA GLU A 55 -3.82 -9.81 9.20
C GLU A 55 -4.53 -10.06 7.87
N GLU A 56 -5.06 -11.25 7.71
CA GLU A 56 -5.91 -11.63 6.59
C GLU A 56 -7.37 -11.36 6.91
N TRP A 57 -8.07 -10.70 5.99
CA TRP A 57 -9.47 -10.35 6.07
C TRP A 57 -10.23 -10.89 4.87
N VAL A 58 -11.35 -11.57 5.14
CA VAL A 58 -12.26 -12.12 4.13
C VAL A 58 -13.67 -11.63 4.44
N HIS A 59 -14.32 -10.99 3.47
CA HIS A 59 -15.67 -10.42 3.63
C HIS A 59 -15.82 -9.53 4.89
N GLY A 60 -14.82 -8.69 5.15
CA GLY A 60 -14.83 -7.75 6.29
C GLY A 60 -14.60 -8.38 7.66
N LYS A 61 -14.24 -9.67 7.74
CA LYS A 61 -13.91 -10.35 8.99
C LYS A 61 -12.45 -10.76 9.01
N LYS A 62 -11.77 -10.50 10.13
CA LYS A 62 -10.42 -11.01 10.40
C LYS A 62 -10.48 -12.54 10.44
N LYS A 63 -9.63 -13.18 9.65
CA LYS A 63 -9.55 -14.63 9.51
C LYS A 63 -8.29 -15.19 10.15
N THR A 64 -7.14 -14.60 9.87
CA THR A 64 -5.83 -15.10 10.29
C THR A 64 -4.88 -13.95 10.61
N VAL A 65 -3.95 -14.15 11.55
CA VAL A 65 -2.80 -13.27 11.78
C VAL A 65 -1.56 -13.99 11.27
N HIS A 66 -0.82 -13.36 10.36
CA HIS A 66 0.37 -13.91 9.72
C HIS A 66 1.67 -13.40 10.35
N GLY A 67 1.64 -12.28 11.08
CA GLY A 67 2.85 -11.63 11.57
C GLY A 67 3.56 -10.92 10.42
N ASP A 68 4.69 -11.45 9.97
CA ASP A 68 5.44 -10.88 8.86
C ASP A 68 5.01 -11.53 7.54
N ALA A 69 4.73 -10.72 6.52
CA ALA A 69 4.22 -11.18 5.24
C ALA A 69 4.89 -10.45 4.07
N PHE A 70 5.13 -11.18 2.98
CA PHE A 70 5.57 -10.62 1.71
C PHE A 70 4.53 -10.87 0.63
N VAL A 71 4.00 -9.79 0.04
CA VAL A 71 2.97 -9.82 -0.99
C VAL A 71 3.61 -9.50 -2.34
N ARG A 72 3.40 -10.39 -3.33
CA ARG A 72 3.89 -10.20 -4.69
C ARG A 72 3.02 -9.19 -5.44
N GLY A 73 3.65 -8.18 -6.04
CA GLY A 73 2.95 -7.00 -6.55
C GLY A 73 2.00 -7.23 -7.73
N ASN A 74 2.23 -8.26 -8.55
CA ASN A 74 1.30 -8.60 -9.63
C ASN A 74 -0.07 -9.12 -9.13
N ASN A 75 -0.20 -9.44 -7.84
CA ASN A 75 -1.47 -9.83 -7.22
C ASN A 75 -2.18 -8.65 -6.53
N VAL A 76 -1.54 -7.48 -6.42
CA VAL A 76 -2.07 -6.31 -5.74
C VAL A 76 -3.05 -5.59 -6.66
N MET A 77 -4.26 -5.37 -6.16
CA MET A 77 -5.28 -4.54 -6.81
C MET A 77 -5.13 -3.08 -6.39
N TYR A 78 -5.01 -2.81 -5.10
CA TYR A 78 -4.70 -1.47 -4.57
C TYR A 78 -4.06 -1.54 -3.19
N ILE A 79 -3.44 -0.41 -2.81
CA ILE A 79 -3.01 -0.09 -1.45
C ILE A 79 -3.72 1.19 -0.98
N SER A 80 -4.12 1.25 0.28
CA SER A 80 -4.64 2.46 0.92
C SER A 80 -4.13 2.59 2.35
N ALA A 81 -4.06 3.82 2.87
CA ALA A 81 -3.90 4.03 4.31
C ALA A 81 -5.09 3.40 5.06
N ASP A 82 -4.85 2.86 6.26
CA ASP A 82 -5.90 2.37 7.15
C ASP A 82 -6.20 3.46 8.20
N ASP A 83 -7.19 4.32 7.93
CA ASP A 83 -7.59 5.42 8.83
C ASP A 83 -8.30 4.94 10.11
N SER A 84 -8.32 3.63 10.38
CA SER A 84 -8.77 3.10 11.66
C SER A 84 -7.76 3.47 12.75
N ALA A 85 -7.98 4.63 13.36
CA ALA A 85 -7.40 5.05 14.63
C ALA A 85 -7.89 4.17 15.80
#